data_AF-F7AG76-F1
#
_entry.id   AF-F7AG76-F1
#
_cell.length_a   1.000
_cell.length_b   1.000
_cell.length_c   1.000
_cell.angle_alpha   90.00
_cell.angle_beta   90.00
_cell.angle_gamma   90.00
#
_symmetry.space_group_name_H-M   'P 1'
#
loop_
_entity.id
_entity.type
_entity.pdbx_description
1 polymer ?
#
loop_
_entity_poly.entity_id
_entity_poly.type
_entity_poly.pdbx_seq_one_letter_code
_entity_poly.pdbx_strand_id
1 'polypeptide(L)'
;YKKVFHCAGLEPVNMSESDDQLESDNELHTRNINLDNDDNEMSDEDMVKICDQIGAKKVKNEMLSKSFKGDANKQQTFKRENKNRPQEISSKIKVPKMRQVVVVPKSATATRDPRFDDLCGSEYNEELFNNRYQFLDNIKQREKLNLKKQVKKTKRGTKDQQQLKYLLSRMEQQEIAKKQRMEKREEERKWKKEEMKKVKQGIKRPYYLKNSTKNKMVAELRNKDGAASNKSEIRKEKRQKSRESKVMPYTRR
;
A
#
# COMPACT_ATOMS: atom_id res chain seq x y z
N TYR A 1 -2.30 -2.13 20.94
CA TYR A 1 -3.68 -2.62 20.71
C TYR A 1 -3.81 -3.18 19.30
N LYS A 2 -3.68 -4.51 19.12
CA LYS A 2 -4.05 -5.18 17.86
C LYS A 2 -5.54 -5.52 17.94
N LYS A 3 -6.34 -5.17 16.94
CA LYS A 3 -7.73 -5.64 16.81
C LYS A 3 -7.73 -7.00 16.15
N VAL A 4 -8.32 -8.00 16.79
CA VAL A 4 -8.59 -9.32 16.21
C VAL A 4 -10.06 -9.33 15.79
N PHE A 5 -10.32 -9.55 14.51
CA PHE A 5 -11.68 -9.79 14.01
C PHE A 5 -11.97 -11.29 14.07
N HIS A 6 -13.00 -11.67 14.82
CA HIS A 6 -13.60 -13.01 14.73
C HIS A 6 -14.83 -12.92 13.83
N CYS A 7 -14.86 -13.70 12.76
CA CYS A 7 -16.08 -13.94 11.98
C CYS A 7 -16.77 -15.17 12.54
N ALA A 8 -18.00 -15.02 13.02
CA ALA A 8 -18.87 -16.15 13.33
C ALA A 8 -19.41 -16.74 12.03
N GLY A 9 -19.23 -18.05 11.84
CA GLY A 9 -19.90 -18.83 10.79
C GLY A 9 -21.12 -19.55 11.36
N LEU A 10 -22.24 -19.50 10.65
CA LEU A 10 -23.51 -20.08 11.08
C LEU A 10 -23.56 -21.59 10.87
N GLU A 11 -24.13 -22.31 11.83
CA GLU A 11 -24.53 -23.72 11.70
C GLU A 11 -25.88 -23.83 10.99
N PRO A 12 -26.08 -24.81 10.09
CA PRO A 12 -27.41 -25.28 9.69
C PRO A 12 -27.80 -26.55 10.46
N VAL A 13 -28.89 -26.45 11.21
CA VAL A 13 -29.58 -27.58 11.86
C VAL A 13 -30.31 -28.42 10.80
N ASN A 14 -30.30 -29.75 10.95
CA ASN A 14 -31.34 -30.64 10.40
C ASN A 14 -31.56 -31.84 11.33
N MET A 15 -32.58 -31.72 12.18
CA MET A 15 -33.37 -32.79 12.78
C MET A 15 -34.55 -33.02 11.80
N SER A 16 -35.16 -34.19 11.59
CA SER A 16 -35.55 -35.24 12.56
C SER A 16 -35.95 -36.55 11.85
N GLU A 17 -35.89 -37.66 12.61
CA GLU A 17 -36.76 -38.87 12.66
C GLU A 17 -37.58 -39.34 11.42
N SER A 18 -37.83 -40.64 11.19
CA SER A 18 -37.95 -41.79 12.12
C SER A 18 -37.34 -43.10 11.51
N ASP A 19 -37.64 -44.37 11.86
CA ASP A 19 -38.61 -44.98 12.81
C ASP A 19 -38.25 -46.42 13.28
N ASP A 20 -39.07 -46.93 14.21
CA ASP A 20 -39.41 -48.32 14.58
C ASP A 20 -38.36 -49.42 14.96
N GLN A 21 -38.28 -49.61 16.29
CA GLN A 21 -38.64 -50.83 17.05
C GLN A 21 -37.85 -52.17 17.00
N LEU A 22 -37.33 -52.48 18.19
CA LEU A 22 -37.47 -53.73 18.99
C LEU A 22 -36.55 -54.96 18.82
N GLU A 23 -36.32 -55.55 20.01
CA GLU A 23 -35.76 -56.87 20.38
C GLU A 23 -34.29 -57.16 19.99
N SER A 24 -33.36 -57.24 20.95
CA SER A 24 -33.16 -58.26 22.01
C SER A 24 -32.50 -59.53 21.47
N ASP A 25 -31.19 -59.69 21.73
CA ASP A 25 -30.72 -60.72 22.67
C ASP A 25 -29.18 -60.78 22.81
N ASN A 26 -28.73 -60.59 24.05
CA ASN A 26 -27.66 -61.33 24.73
C ASN A 26 -26.39 -61.72 23.95
N GLU A 27 -25.46 -60.76 23.92
CA GLU A 27 -24.10 -60.90 24.43
C GLU A 27 -23.56 -62.33 24.70
N LEU A 28 -22.60 -62.79 23.89
CA LEU A 28 -21.47 -63.56 24.41
C LEU A 28 -20.13 -63.11 23.80
N HIS A 29 -19.18 -62.93 24.70
CA HIS A 29 -17.94 -62.17 24.51
C HIS A 29 -16.79 -63.09 24.07
N THR A 30 -16.37 -63.06 22.79
CA THR A 30 -15.14 -63.75 22.35
C THR A 30 -14.24 -62.92 21.43
N ARG A 31 -13.23 -62.32 22.07
CA ARG A 31 -11.84 -62.11 21.59
C ARG A 31 -11.64 -61.41 20.24
N ASN A 32 -11.22 -60.14 20.31
CA ASN A 32 -10.48 -59.47 19.24
C ASN A 32 -9.26 -60.32 18.82
N ILE A 33 -9.21 -60.77 17.57
CA ILE A 33 -8.01 -61.36 16.97
C ILE A 33 -7.27 -60.22 16.28
N ASN A 34 -6.24 -59.69 16.92
CA ASN A 34 -5.31 -58.77 16.27
C ASN A 34 -4.47 -59.54 15.25
N LEU A 35 -4.79 -59.39 13.97
CA LEU A 35 -3.93 -59.81 12.86
C LEU A 35 -2.87 -58.74 12.59
N ASP A 36 -2.02 -58.53 13.60
CA ASP A 36 -0.80 -57.75 13.52
C ASP A 36 0.39 -58.74 13.53
N ASN A 37 1.05 -58.89 12.38
CA ASN A 37 2.51 -59.09 12.24
C ASN A 37 2.87 -59.33 10.75
N ASP A 38 3.66 -58.40 10.21
CA ASP A 38 4.74 -58.53 9.22
C ASP A 38 4.76 -59.72 8.25
N ASP A 39 4.71 -59.40 6.93
CA ASP A 39 5.35 -60.05 5.76
C ASP A 39 5.49 -61.59 5.69
N ASN A 40 4.67 -62.34 6.41
CA ASN A 40 4.56 -63.80 6.27
C ASN A 40 3.45 -64.12 5.26
N GLU A 41 3.81 -64.80 4.18
CA GLU A 41 2.83 -65.42 3.27
C GLU A 41 2.07 -66.50 4.06
N MET A 42 0.82 -66.18 4.43
CA MET A 42 -0.09 -67.11 5.10
C MET A 42 -0.27 -68.36 4.23
N SER A 43 -0.13 -69.56 4.82
CA SER A 43 -0.29 -70.80 4.07
C SER A 43 -1.72 -70.93 3.52
N ASP A 44 -1.88 -71.55 2.35
CA ASP A 44 -3.19 -71.75 1.72
C ASP A 44 -4.17 -72.50 2.65
N GLU A 45 -3.66 -73.41 3.50
CA GLU A 45 -4.46 -74.11 4.50
C GLU A 45 -5.05 -73.18 5.55
N ASP A 46 -4.28 -72.19 6.02
CA ASP A 46 -4.73 -71.24 7.04
C ASP A 46 -5.69 -70.21 6.47
N MET A 47 -5.52 -69.87 5.19
CA MET A 47 -6.48 -69.05 4.44
C MET A 47 -7.87 -69.72 4.34
N VAL A 48 -7.94 -71.04 4.13
CA VAL A 48 -9.21 -71.79 4.14
C VAL A 48 -9.84 -71.76 5.53
N LYS A 49 -9.08 -72.08 6.59
CA LYS A 49 -9.58 -72.07 8.00
C LYS A 49 -10.19 -70.71 8.38
N ILE A 50 -9.55 -69.61 7.97
CA ILE A 50 -10.04 -68.24 8.21
C ILE A 50 -11.29 -67.93 7.37
N CYS A 51 -11.36 -68.40 6.12
CA CYS A 51 -12.54 -68.24 5.28
C CYS A 51 -13.76 -69.01 5.81
N ASP A 52 -13.56 -70.18 6.41
CA ASP A 52 -14.62 -70.97 7.05
C ASP A 52 -15.13 -70.31 8.35
N GLN A 53 -14.23 -69.73 9.14
CA GLN A 53 -14.58 -69.06 10.41
C GLN A 53 -15.23 -67.68 10.23
N ILE A 54 -14.74 -66.87 9.29
CA ILE A 54 -15.09 -65.44 9.17
C ILE A 54 -15.94 -65.17 7.91
N GLY A 55 -15.99 -66.11 6.97
CA GLY A 55 -16.70 -66.03 5.70
C GLY A 55 -15.88 -65.32 4.61
N ALA A 56 -15.68 -65.99 3.48
CA ALA A 56 -14.86 -65.51 2.36
C ALA A 56 -15.17 -64.08 1.87
N LYS A 57 -16.43 -63.62 1.98
CA LYS A 57 -16.81 -62.23 1.64
C LYS A 57 -16.17 -61.18 2.56
N LYS A 58 -16.03 -61.49 3.85
CA LYS A 58 -15.51 -60.56 4.87
C LYS A 58 -13.99 -60.50 4.79
N VAL A 59 -13.33 -61.65 4.65
CA VAL A 59 -11.89 -61.77 4.37
C VAL A 59 -11.50 -60.97 3.12
N LYS A 60 -12.24 -61.13 2.02
CA LYS A 60 -12.01 -60.38 0.77
C LYS A 60 -12.12 -58.87 0.95
N ASN A 61 -13.11 -58.39 1.71
CA ASN A 61 -13.28 -56.96 1.98
C ASN A 61 -12.16 -56.38 2.86
N GLU A 62 -11.67 -57.13 3.85
CA GLU A 62 -10.53 -56.70 4.67
C GLU A 62 -9.22 -56.65 3.88
N MET A 63 -8.96 -57.65 3.03
CA MET A 63 -7.80 -57.65 2.13
C MET A 63 -7.82 -56.47 1.14
N LEU A 64 -8.96 -56.26 0.45
CA LEU A 64 -9.12 -55.14 -0.48
C LEU A 64 -8.99 -53.78 0.23
N SER A 65 -9.62 -53.60 1.40
CA SER A 65 -9.57 -52.33 2.12
C SER A 65 -8.18 -51.99 2.69
N LYS A 66 -7.33 -52.99 2.96
CA LYS A 66 -5.90 -52.78 3.25
C LYS A 66 -5.14 -52.31 2.00
N SER A 67 -5.37 -52.89 0.82
CA SER A 67 -4.67 -52.50 -0.42
C SER A 67 -5.01 -51.10 -0.95
N PHE A 68 -6.18 -50.53 -0.61
CA PHE A 68 -6.59 -49.20 -1.11
C PHE A 68 -6.26 -48.01 -0.19
N LYS A 69 -5.53 -48.20 0.93
CA LYS A 69 -5.04 -47.11 1.78
C LYS A 69 -3.64 -46.58 1.39
N GLY A 70 -3.32 -46.60 0.10
CA GLY A 70 -2.15 -45.93 -0.47
C GLY A 70 -2.52 -44.66 -1.24
N ASP A 71 -1.81 -43.55 -1.01
CA ASP A 71 -2.06 -42.28 -1.70
C ASP A 71 -2.06 -42.45 -3.23
N ALA A 72 -3.21 -42.25 -3.88
CA ALA A 72 -3.35 -42.34 -5.35
C ALA A 72 -2.55 -41.28 -6.14
N ASN A 73 -1.75 -40.44 -5.45
CA ASN A 73 -0.83 -39.46 -6.00
C ASN A 73 0.66 -39.72 -5.68
N LYS A 74 1.02 -40.84 -5.02
CA LYS A 74 2.42 -41.26 -4.90
C LYS A 74 2.91 -41.79 -6.25
N GLN A 75 3.49 -40.88 -7.05
CA GLN A 75 4.33 -41.25 -8.18
C GLN A 75 5.46 -42.16 -7.67
N GLN A 76 5.42 -43.43 -8.05
CA GLN A 76 6.47 -44.41 -7.74
C GLN A 76 7.79 -43.95 -8.38
N THR A 77 8.64 -43.33 -7.58
CA THR A 77 9.95 -42.83 -8.03
C THR A 77 10.98 -43.95 -7.92
N PHE A 78 11.11 -44.72 -8.99
CA PHE A 78 12.13 -45.76 -9.10
C PHE A 78 13.52 -45.15 -8.89
N LYS A 79 14.17 -45.52 -7.78
CA LYS A 79 15.54 -45.10 -7.48
C LYS A 79 16.51 -45.87 -8.39
N ARG A 80 17.64 -45.24 -8.72
CA ARG A 80 18.77 -45.93 -9.37
C ARG A 80 19.41 -46.90 -8.39
N GLU A 81 19.72 -48.11 -8.84
CA GLU A 81 20.45 -49.12 -8.04
C GLU A 81 21.87 -48.64 -7.68
N ASN A 82 22.50 -47.87 -8.59
CA ASN A 82 23.84 -47.33 -8.40
C ASN A 82 23.95 -45.90 -8.98
N LYS A 83 24.81 -45.07 -8.38
CA LYS A 83 24.97 -43.64 -8.76
C LYS A 83 25.40 -43.47 -10.23
N ASN A 84 26.18 -44.41 -10.76
CA ASN A 84 26.70 -44.37 -12.13
C ASN A 84 25.74 -45.00 -13.16
N ARG A 85 24.58 -45.53 -12.75
CA ARG A 85 23.56 -46.10 -13.64
C ARG A 85 22.58 -44.99 -14.07
N PRO A 86 22.10 -44.95 -15.33
CA PRO A 86 20.95 -44.13 -15.69
C PRO A 86 19.69 -44.57 -14.91
N GLN A 87 18.71 -43.69 -14.79
CA GLN A 87 17.42 -44.03 -14.19
C GLN A 87 16.49 -44.56 -15.26
N GLU A 88 15.92 -45.74 -15.04
CA GLU A 88 14.84 -46.26 -15.88
C GLU A 88 13.55 -45.48 -15.63
N ILE A 89 12.87 -45.11 -16.70
CA ILE A 89 11.61 -44.37 -16.69
C ILE A 89 10.68 -45.09 -17.66
N SER A 90 9.43 -45.36 -17.25
CA SER A 90 8.45 -46.02 -18.11
C SER A 90 8.18 -45.19 -19.37
N SER A 91 8.24 -45.83 -20.54
CA SER A 91 7.94 -45.22 -21.85
C SER A 91 6.52 -44.65 -21.97
N LYS A 92 5.62 -45.03 -21.05
CA LYS A 92 4.26 -44.48 -20.95
C LYS A 92 4.21 -43.07 -20.33
N ILE A 93 5.28 -42.61 -19.69
CA ILE A 93 5.36 -41.29 -19.05
C ILE A 93 5.68 -40.23 -20.10
N LYS A 94 4.72 -39.35 -20.39
CA LYS A 94 4.88 -38.24 -21.35
C LYS A 94 5.75 -37.14 -20.75
N VAL A 95 6.71 -36.63 -21.53
CA VAL A 95 7.52 -35.47 -21.15
C VAL A 95 6.62 -34.23 -20.97
N PRO A 96 6.72 -33.48 -19.86
CA PRO A 96 5.93 -32.27 -19.66
C PRO A 96 6.33 -31.19 -20.68
N LYS A 97 5.34 -30.61 -21.37
CA LYS A 97 5.57 -29.58 -22.40
C LYS A 97 6.13 -28.27 -21.86
N MET A 98 5.86 -27.94 -20.60
CA MET A 98 6.26 -26.69 -19.97
C MET A 98 7.32 -26.96 -18.90
N ARG A 99 8.47 -26.28 -19.00
CA ARG A 99 9.52 -26.31 -17.97
C ARG A 99 9.10 -25.39 -16.82
N GLN A 100 9.27 -25.86 -15.57
CA GLN A 100 9.11 -25.00 -14.41
C GLN A 100 10.27 -24.01 -14.33
N VAL A 101 10.05 -22.78 -14.79
CA VAL A 101 11.01 -21.69 -14.62
C VAL A 101 11.00 -21.28 -13.15
N VAL A 102 12.04 -21.65 -12.41
CA VAL A 102 12.24 -21.14 -11.05
C VAL A 102 12.54 -19.66 -11.17
N VAL A 103 11.57 -18.82 -10.78
CA VAL A 103 11.77 -17.37 -10.67
C VAL A 103 12.73 -17.15 -9.51
N VAL A 104 14.03 -17.04 -9.81
CA VAL A 104 15.01 -16.56 -8.85
C VAL A 104 14.54 -15.16 -8.42
N PRO A 105 14.29 -14.91 -7.12
CA PRO A 105 13.93 -13.58 -6.67
C PRO A 105 15.10 -12.66 -7.03
N LYS A 106 14.84 -11.67 -7.90
CA LYS A 106 15.78 -10.58 -8.18
C LYS A 106 16.21 -10.04 -6.82
N SER A 107 17.51 -10.15 -6.50
CA SER A 107 18.02 -9.89 -5.16
C SER A 107 17.46 -8.56 -4.64
N ALA A 108 16.96 -8.57 -3.41
CA ALA A 108 16.21 -7.44 -2.83
C ALA A 108 17.02 -6.13 -2.74
N THR A 109 18.32 -6.21 -3.03
CA THR A 109 19.29 -5.13 -3.15
C THR A 109 20.05 -5.22 -4.47
N ALA A 110 19.33 -5.14 -5.60
CA ALA A 110 19.95 -4.58 -6.81
C ALA A 110 20.53 -3.22 -6.42
N THR A 111 21.82 -2.98 -6.67
CA THR A 111 22.54 -1.78 -6.22
C THR A 111 21.96 -0.52 -6.88
N ARG A 112 20.93 0.06 -6.24
CA ARG A 112 20.32 1.32 -6.67
C ARG A 112 21.18 2.48 -6.17
N ASP A 113 21.36 3.46 -7.03
CA ASP A 113 21.93 4.75 -6.64
C ASP A 113 20.96 5.39 -5.63
N PRO A 114 21.37 5.67 -4.39
CA PRO A 114 20.49 6.24 -3.38
C PRO A 114 19.93 7.60 -3.79
N ARG A 115 20.53 8.33 -4.75
CA ARG A 115 19.96 9.59 -5.29
C ARG A 115 18.71 9.38 -6.15
N PHE A 116 18.49 8.15 -6.62
CA PHE A 116 17.42 7.76 -7.53
C PHE A 116 16.59 6.58 -6.99
N ASP A 117 16.72 6.27 -5.69
CA ASP A 117 15.88 5.30 -5.00
C ASP A 117 14.59 5.95 -4.50
N ASP A 118 13.44 5.29 -4.66
CA ASP A 118 12.11 5.86 -4.39
C ASP A 118 11.94 6.28 -2.91
N LEU A 119 12.69 5.63 -2.02
CA LEU A 119 12.74 5.92 -0.58
C LEU A 119 13.56 7.17 -0.23
N CYS A 120 14.44 7.63 -1.12
CA CYS A 120 15.36 8.73 -0.85
C CYS A 120 14.87 10.06 -1.42
N GLY A 121 13.97 10.73 -0.69
CA GLY A 121 13.65 12.13 -0.93
C GLY A 121 12.78 12.40 -2.17
N SER A 122 11.88 11.48 -2.50
CA SER A 122 10.83 11.66 -3.51
C SER A 122 9.93 12.89 -3.28
N GLU A 123 9.81 13.37 -2.03
CA GLU A 123 9.06 14.57 -1.68
C GLU A 123 9.90 15.87 -1.71
N TYR A 124 9.43 16.86 -2.46
CA TYR A 124 10.04 18.20 -2.52
C TYR A 124 9.83 19.00 -1.22
N ASN A 125 10.84 19.02 -0.35
CA ASN A 125 10.88 19.90 0.81
C ASN A 125 11.46 21.28 0.44
N GLU A 126 10.58 22.28 0.30
CA GLU A 126 10.94 23.66 -0.06
C GLU A 126 11.84 24.37 0.98
N GLU A 127 11.79 24.03 2.26
CA GLU A 127 12.68 24.64 3.27
C GLU A 127 14.12 24.16 3.05
N LEU A 128 14.31 22.86 2.89
CA LEU A 128 15.63 22.27 2.58
C LEU A 128 16.15 22.75 1.23
N PHE A 129 15.29 22.85 0.22
CA PHE A 129 15.66 23.38 -1.10
C PHE A 129 16.12 24.83 -1.02
N ASN A 130 15.36 25.71 -0.38
CA ASN A 130 15.73 27.13 -0.25
C ASN A 130 17.05 27.32 0.51
N ASN A 131 17.32 26.50 1.52
CA ASN A 131 18.59 26.56 2.26
C ASN A 131 19.76 26.04 1.42
N ARG A 132 19.64 24.86 0.79
CA ARG A 132 20.69 24.25 -0.04
C ARG A 132 21.04 25.08 -1.28
N TYR A 133 20.04 25.73 -1.88
CA TYR A 133 20.17 26.49 -3.12
C TYR A 133 20.06 28.01 -2.93
N GLN A 134 20.32 28.52 -1.72
CA GLN A 134 20.25 29.95 -1.41
C GLN A 134 21.14 30.81 -2.32
N PHE A 135 22.30 30.27 -2.74
CA PHE A 135 23.23 30.93 -3.66
C PHE A 135 22.61 31.28 -5.04
N LEU A 136 21.54 30.58 -5.46
CA LEU A 136 20.85 30.87 -6.73
C LEU A 136 20.21 32.26 -6.72
N ASP A 137 19.84 32.80 -5.56
CA ASP A 137 19.23 34.14 -5.49
C ASP A 137 20.27 35.23 -5.89
N ASN A 138 21.56 35.04 -5.54
CA ASN A 138 22.66 35.92 -5.96
C ASN A 138 22.98 35.79 -7.47
N ILE A 139 22.70 34.64 -8.09
CA ILE A 139 22.83 34.43 -9.54
C ILE A 139 21.66 35.15 -10.25
N LYS A 140 20.42 34.89 -9.84
CA LYS A 140 19.20 35.51 -10.40
C LYS A 140 19.23 37.03 -10.33
N GLN A 141 19.75 37.61 -9.24
CA GLN A 141 19.93 39.06 -9.15
C GLN A 141 20.88 39.60 -10.24
N ARG A 142 22.01 38.93 -10.49
CA ARG A 142 22.96 39.31 -11.56
C ARG A 142 22.35 39.13 -12.96
N GLU A 143 21.63 38.03 -13.19
CA GLU A 143 20.88 37.79 -14.43
C GLU A 143 19.85 38.89 -14.69
N LYS A 144 19.05 39.25 -13.67
CA LYS A 144 18.06 40.34 -13.76
C LYS A 144 18.69 41.69 -14.08
N LEU A 145 19.86 42.00 -13.54
CA LEU A 145 20.63 43.20 -13.91
C LEU A 145 21.11 43.14 -15.36
N ASN A 146 21.55 41.98 -15.84
CA ASN A 146 21.98 41.78 -17.22
C ASN A 146 20.81 41.89 -18.21
N LEU A 147 19.64 41.32 -17.89
CA LEU A 147 18.41 41.50 -18.66
C LEU A 147 17.99 42.98 -18.73
N LYS A 148 18.05 43.71 -17.60
CA LYS A 148 17.78 45.17 -17.59
C LYS A 148 18.77 45.95 -18.47
N LYS A 149 20.03 45.54 -18.56
CA LYS A 149 21.01 46.11 -19.51
C LYS A 149 20.66 45.75 -20.97
N GLN A 150 20.29 44.50 -21.25
CA GLN A 150 19.92 44.06 -22.60
C GLN A 150 18.68 44.77 -23.13
N VAL A 151 17.60 44.87 -22.34
CA VAL A 151 16.37 45.62 -22.71
C VAL A 151 16.66 47.08 -23.09
N LYS A 152 17.62 47.72 -22.40
CA LYS A 152 18.07 49.09 -22.70
C LYS A 152 18.91 49.18 -23.99
N LYS A 153 19.72 48.17 -24.30
CA LYS A 153 20.55 48.11 -25.51
C LYS A 153 19.75 47.75 -26.77
N THR A 154 18.75 46.87 -26.67
CA THR A 154 17.91 46.47 -27.81
C THR A 154 17.08 47.64 -28.35
N LYS A 155 17.01 47.74 -29.69
CA LYS A 155 16.19 48.75 -30.40
C LYS A 155 14.74 48.69 -29.92
N ARG A 156 14.11 49.86 -29.73
CA ARG A 156 12.73 49.97 -29.25
C ARG A 156 11.77 49.36 -30.27
N GLY A 157 10.79 48.61 -29.79
CA GLY A 157 9.71 48.04 -30.61
C GLY A 157 10.02 46.70 -31.31
N THR A 158 11.23 46.14 -31.19
CA THR A 158 11.54 44.81 -31.74
C THR A 158 10.87 43.68 -30.94
N LYS A 159 10.64 42.53 -31.59
CA LYS A 159 10.15 41.31 -30.93
C LYS A 159 11.07 40.90 -29.77
N ASP A 160 12.38 40.98 -29.97
CA ASP A 160 13.39 40.64 -28.96
C ASP A 160 13.28 41.51 -27.71
N GLN A 161 13.04 42.82 -27.86
CA GLN A 161 12.82 43.70 -26.71
C GLN A 161 11.55 43.32 -25.94
N GLN A 162 10.49 42.88 -26.63
CA GLN A 162 9.27 42.39 -25.99
C GLN A 162 9.53 41.09 -25.21
N GLN A 163 10.26 40.15 -25.80
CA GLN A 163 10.66 38.88 -25.14
C GLN A 163 11.51 39.13 -23.89
N LEU A 164 12.52 40.02 -23.99
CA LEU A 164 13.37 40.37 -22.84
C LEU A 164 12.58 41.07 -21.72
N LYS A 165 11.63 41.96 -22.05
CA LYS A 165 10.72 42.60 -21.08
C LYS A 165 9.79 41.57 -20.43
N TYR A 166 9.26 40.62 -21.20
CA TYR A 166 8.42 39.53 -20.69
C TYR A 166 9.21 38.64 -19.71
N LEU A 167 10.42 38.21 -20.08
CA LEU A 167 11.29 37.40 -19.22
C LEU A 167 11.64 38.14 -17.93
N LEU A 168 11.98 39.43 -18.01
CA LEU A 168 12.25 40.27 -16.85
C LEU A 168 11.04 40.35 -15.92
N SER A 169 9.84 40.61 -16.45
CA SER A 169 8.62 40.65 -15.65
C SER A 169 8.29 39.30 -15.02
N ARG A 170 8.51 38.19 -15.74
CA ARG A 170 8.34 36.82 -15.23
C ARG A 170 9.27 36.54 -14.04
N MET A 171 10.54 36.96 -14.11
CA MET A 171 11.48 36.82 -13.00
C MET A 171 11.05 37.65 -11.78
N GLU A 172 10.66 38.91 -11.99
CA GLU A 172 10.19 39.80 -10.89
C GLU A 172 8.89 39.25 -10.24
N GLN A 173 7.96 38.71 -11.03
CA GLN A 173 6.76 38.04 -10.52
C GLN A 173 7.09 36.77 -9.72
N GLN A 174 8.07 35.97 -10.17
CA GLN A 174 8.53 34.78 -9.43
C GLN A 174 9.20 35.13 -8.10
N GLU A 175 10.02 36.19 -8.05
CA GLU A 175 10.61 36.71 -6.81
C GLU A 175 9.52 37.17 -5.82
N ILE A 176 8.54 37.94 -6.31
CA ILE A 176 7.39 38.38 -5.50
C ILE A 176 6.62 37.17 -4.96
N ALA A 177 6.27 36.20 -5.81
CA ALA A 177 5.56 34.99 -5.40
C ALA A 177 6.35 34.16 -4.36
N LYS A 178 7.67 34.00 -4.55
CA LYS A 178 8.56 33.34 -3.57
C LYS A 178 8.52 34.07 -2.23
N LYS A 179 8.68 35.40 -2.22
CA LYS A 179 8.63 36.21 -1.00
C LYS A 179 7.28 36.07 -0.28
N GLN A 180 6.18 36.19 -1.03
CA GLN A 180 4.83 36.06 -0.46
C GLN A 180 4.57 34.68 0.17
N ARG A 181 5.11 33.60 -0.41
CA ARG A 181 5.03 32.24 0.13
C ARG A 181 5.87 32.07 1.40
N MET A 182 7.06 32.69 1.44
CA MET A 182 7.94 32.69 2.61
C MET A 182 7.33 33.48 3.78
N GLU A 183 6.85 34.71 3.54
CA GLU A 183 6.12 35.53 4.55
C GLU A 183 4.99 34.73 5.20
N LYS A 184 4.13 34.09 4.38
CA LYS A 184 3.03 33.25 4.87
C LYS A 184 3.50 32.07 5.70
N ARG A 185 4.54 31.35 5.25
CA ARG A 185 5.12 30.22 5.99
C ARG A 185 5.72 30.66 7.32
N GLU A 186 6.42 31.79 7.36
CA GLU A 186 7.02 32.33 8.57
C GLU A 186 5.96 32.70 9.61
N GLU A 187 4.87 33.34 9.18
CA GLU A 187 3.76 33.69 10.07
C GLU A 187 3.03 32.45 10.60
N GLU A 188 2.77 31.45 9.73
CA GLU A 188 2.26 30.15 10.17
C GLU A 188 3.23 29.44 11.14
N ARG A 189 4.55 29.61 10.98
CA ARG A 189 5.57 29.01 11.85
C ARG A 189 5.65 29.72 13.21
N LYS A 190 5.59 31.05 13.25
CA LYS A 190 5.51 31.85 14.50
C LYS A 190 4.27 31.44 15.29
N TRP A 191 3.11 31.48 14.65
CA TRP A 191 1.84 31.11 15.27
C TRP A 191 1.85 29.68 15.83
N LYS A 192 2.32 28.69 15.05
CA LYS A 192 2.48 27.31 15.54
C LYS A 192 3.40 27.22 16.75
N LYS A 193 4.53 27.94 16.77
CA LYS A 193 5.46 27.97 17.92
C LYS A 193 4.80 28.54 19.17
N GLU A 194 3.98 29.59 19.04
CA GLU A 194 3.26 30.20 20.17
C GLU A 194 2.15 29.29 20.71
N GLU A 195 1.36 28.68 19.83
CA GLU A 195 0.31 27.73 20.23
C GLU A 195 0.94 26.51 20.93
N MET A 196 2.03 25.95 20.40
CA MET A 196 2.76 24.84 21.04
C MET A 196 3.30 25.21 22.42
N LYS A 197 3.73 26.46 22.66
CA LYS A 197 4.13 26.93 23.99
C LYS A 197 2.94 26.92 24.97
N LYS A 198 1.79 27.46 24.56
CA LYS A 198 0.55 27.51 25.38
C LYS A 198 0.03 26.11 25.72
N VAL A 199 0.11 25.18 24.76
CA VAL A 199 -0.20 23.76 24.96
C VAL A 199 0.77 23.11 25.94
N LYS A 200 2.09 23.34 25.78
CA LYS A 200 3.11 22.79 26.70
C LYS A 200 2.96 23.32 28.13
N GLN A 201 2.44 24.54 28.29
CA GLN A 201 2.10 25.14 29.58
C GLN A 201 0.75 24.67 30.16
N GLY A 202 -0.01 23.81 29.46
CA GLY A 202 -1.31 23.31 29.91
C GLY A 202 -2.47 24.30 29.80
N ILE A 203 -2.23 25.55 29.39
CA ILE A 203 -3.21 26.65 29.36
C ILE A 203 -4.34 26.37 28.35
N LYS A 204 -4.05 25.64 27.26
CA LYS A 204 -4.97 25.45 26.14
C LYS A 204 -4.77 24.09 25.46
N ARG A 205 -5.85 23.51 24.95
CA ARG A 205 -5.80 22.34 24.04
C ARG A 205 -5.24 22.70 22.66
N PRO A 206 -4.55 21.78 21.96
CA PRO A 206 -4.05 22.01 20.61
C PRO A 206 -5.14 22.49 19.65
N TYR A 207 -4.93 23.66 19.03
CA TYR A 207 -5.80 24.19 17.99
C TYR A 207 -5.06 24.23 16.64
N TYR A 208 -5.81 24.29 15.54
CA TYR A 208 -5.28 24.46 14.19
C TYR A 208 -6.07 25.55 13.47
N LEU A 209 -5.40 26.58 12.95
CA LEU A 209 -6.08 27.65 12.20
C LEU A 209 -6.71 27.13 10.89
N LYS A 210 -7.91 27.62 10.61
CA LYS A 210 -8.55 27.53 9.29
C LYS A 210 -7.71 28.28 8.26
N ASN A 211 -7.76 27.86 6.98
CA ASN A 211 -6.96 28.50 5.94
C ASN A 211 -7.36 29.97 5.70
N SER A 212 -8.62 30.33 5.94
CA SER A 212 -9.09 31.72 5.89
C SER A 212 -8.45 32.60 6.97
N THR A 213 -8.28 32.11 8.20
CA THR A 213 -7.66 32.90 9.27
C THR A 213 -6.15 33.03 9.07
N LYS A 214 -5.45 32.00 8.56
CA LYS A 214 -4.04 32.12 8.14
C LYS A 214 -3.85 33.24 7.12
N ASN A 215 -4.71 33.29 6.10
CA ASN A 215 -4.65 34.32 5.06
C ASN A 215 -4.91 35.73 5.64
N LYS A 216 -5.83 35.86 6.60
CA LYS A 216 -6.09 37.13 7.30
C LYS A 216 -4.86 37.63 8.06
N MET A 217 -4.19 36.79 8.87
CA MET A 217 -3.00 37.23 9.62
C MET A 217 -1.87 37.73 8.70
N VAL A 218 -1.67 37.09 7.55
CA VAL A 218 -0.67 37.54 6.54
C VAL A 218 -1.09 38.86 5.88
N ALA A 219 -2.38 39.06 5.61
CA ALA A 219 -2.88 40.34 5.08
C ALA A 219 -2.78 41.47 6.12
N GLU A 220 -3.12 41.20 7.39
CA GLU A 220 -2.97 42.13 8.50
C GLU A 220 -1.51 42.56 8.70
N LEU A 221 -0.55 41.63 8.60
CA LEU A 221 0.88 41.95 8.65
C LEU A 221 1.27 42.92 7.53
N ARG A 222 0.94 42.59 6.27
CA ARG A 222 1.22 43.46 5.11
C ARG A 222 0.57 44.85 5.20
N ASN A 223 -0.62 44.93 5.79
CA ASN A 223 -1.36 46.19 5.93
C ASN A 223 -0.87 47.04 7.12
N LYS A 224 -0.22 46.44 8.13
CA LYS A 224 0.56 47.15 9.15
C LYS A 224 1.84 47.74 8.56
N ASP A 225 2.58 46.93 7.79
CA ASP A 225 3.82 47.37 7.14
C ASP A 225 3.59 48.39 6.00
N GLY A 226 2.38 48.44 5.44
CA GLY A 226 2.02 49.27 4.30
C GLY A 226 0.75 50.09 4.50
N ALA A 227 0.84 51.22 5.23
CA ALA A 227 -0.29 52.11 5.51
C ALA A 227 -1.10 52.54 4.26
N ALA A 228 -0.43 52.64 3.09
CA ALA A 228 -1.06 52.99 1.80
C ALA A 228 -1.86 51.84 1.14
N SER A 229 -1.63 50.57 1.52
CA SER A 229 -2.28 49.39 0.93
C SER A 229 -3.81 49.40 1.14
N ASN A 230 -4.21 49.75 2.37
CA ASN A 230 -5.58 49.68 2.88
C ASN A 230 -6.62 50.35 1.96
N LYS A 231 -6.32 51.55 1.42
CA LYS A 231 -7.27 52.29 0.57
C LYS A 231 -7.58 51.56 -0.75
N SER A 232 -6.64 50.77 -1.27
CA SER A 232 -6.83 49.98 -2.49
C SER A 232 -7.64 48.71 -2.23
N GLU A 233 -7.41 48.05 -1.09
CA GLU A 233 -8.12 46.83 -0.69
C GLU A 233 -9.56 47.14 -0.30
N ILE A 234 -9.80 48.16 0.53
CA ILE A 234 -11.14 48.67 0.86
C ILE A 234 -11.92 49.03 -0.41
N ARG A 235 -11.27 49.58 -1.45
CA ARG A 235 -11.92 49.90 -2.73
C ARG A 235 -12.26 48.64 -3.55
N LYS A 236 -11.44 47.58 -3.48
CA LYS A 236 -11.73 46.27 -4.09
C LYS A 236 -12.88 45.59 -3.36
N GLU A 237 -12.86 45.55 -2.04
CA GLU A 237 -13.91 44.96 -1.20
C GLU A 237 -15.26 45.65 -1.41
N LYS A 238 -15.31 47.00 -1.40
CA LYS A 238 -16.54 47.76 -1.74
C LYS A 238 -17.05 47.45 -3.15
N ARG A 239 -16.17 47.29 -4.14
CA ARG A 239 -16.55 46.88 -5.50
C ARG A 239 -17.05 45.44 -5.56
N GLN A 240 -16.46 44.52 -4.79
CA GLN A 240 -16.87 43.14 -4.71
C GLN A 240 -18.23 43.01 -4.03
N LYS A 241 -18.42 43.62 -2.84
CA LYS A 241 -19.72 43.67 -2.15
C LYS A 241 -20.83 44.28 -3.03
N SER A 242 -20.50 45.30 -3.84
CA SER A 242 -21.44 45.89 -4.80
C SER A 242 -21.75 45.02 -6.02
N ARG A 243 -20.87 44.09 -6.41
CA ARG A 243 -21.14 43.08 -7.44
C ARG A 243 -21.95 41.92 -6.87
N GLU A 244 -21.57 41.44 -5.70
CA GLU A 244 -22.27 40.37 -4.97
C GLU A 244 -23.70 40.79 -4.64
N SER A 245 -23.93 41.99 -4.10
CA SER A 245 -25.30 42.47 -3.84
C SER A 245 -26.14 42.58 -5.11
N LYS A 246 -25.54 42.91 -6.27
CA LYS A 246 -26.25 42.88 -7.56
C LYS A 246 -26.68 41.48 -7.99
N VAL A 247 -25.88 40.46 -7.71
CA VAL A 247 -26.16 39.05 -8.03
C VAL A 247 -27.11 38.39 -7.02
N MET A 248 -27.17 38.89 -5.79
CA MET A 248 -28.08 38.35 -4.77
C MET A 248 -29.57 38.62 -5.11
N PRO A 249 -30.47 37.65 -4.85
CA PRO A 249 -31.92 37.83 -4.98
C PRO A 249 -32.41 39.00 -4.13
N TYR A 250 -33.48 39.69 -4.58
CA TYR A 250 -34.02 40.87 -3.88
C TYR A 250 -34.39 40.59 -2.42
N THR A 251 -34.85 39.37 -2.11
CA THR A 251 -35.17 38.89 -0.75
C THR A 251 -33.95 38.65 0.16
N ARG A 252 -32.72 38.82 -0.35
CA ARG A 252 -31.45 38.61 0.37
C ARG A 252 -30.43 39.76 0.16
N ARG A 253 -30.87 40.91 -0.35
CA ARG A 253 -30.00 42.08 -0.60
C ARG A 253 -29.75 42.92 0.65
#